data_AF-A0A4Y2SSD9-F1
#
_entry.id   AF-A0A4Y2SSD9-F1
#
_cell.length_a   1.000
_cell.length_b   1.000
_cell.length_c   1.000
_cell.angle_alpha   90.00
_cell.angle_beta   90.00
_cell.angle_gamma   90.00
#
_symmetry.space_group_name_H-M   'P 1'
#
loop_
_entity.id
_entity.type
_entity.pdbx_description
1 polymer ?
#
loop_
_entity_poly.entity_id
_entity_poly.type
_entity_poly.pdbx_seq_one_letter_code
_entity_poly.pdbx_strand_id
1 'polypeptide(L)'
;MLCEASSGYICDFLLYTGKGMSLLPEYSSYPQSTAVVLHLLHKFLNRGFRITVDNYYMSPSLADILVQKKTDIYGTLRSNRKDLPPGFAKEKEKGQCIAY
;
A
#
# COMPACT_ATOMS: atom_id res chain seq x y z
N MET A 1 5.05 10.63 1.25
CA MET A 1 5.75 11.13 0.05
C MET A 1 5.70 10.04 -1.00
N LEU A 2 5.45 10.40 -2.25
CA LEU A 2 5.44 9.53 -3.42
C LEU A 2 6.55 10.00 -4.36
N CYS A 3 7.40 9.09 -4.79
CA CYS A 3 8.50 9.39 -5.68
C CYS A 3 8.53 8.43 -6.87
N GLU A 4 9.06 8.89 -8.00
CA GLU A 4 9.48 8.01 -9.08
C GLU A 4 10.75 7.27 -8.65
N ALA A 5 10.75 5.95 -8.80
CA ALA A 5 11.71 5.08 -8.15
C ALA A 5 13.16 5.23 -8.68
N SER A 6 13.32 5.55 -9.95
CA SER A 6 14.62 5.56 -10.63
C SER A 6 15.36 6.88 -10.45
N SER A 7 14.64 8.00 -10.59
CA SER A 7 15.18 9.36 -10.50
C SER A 7 15.09 9.95 -9.11
N GLY A 8 14.24 9.40 -8.23
CA GLY A 8 13.93 9.97 -6.93
C GLY A 8 13.06 11.22 -7.00
N TYR A 9 12.51 11.56 -8.17
CA TYR A 9 11.66 12.74 -8.34
C TYR A 9 10.42 12.65 -7.44
N ILE A 10 10.17 13.68 -6.64
CA ILE A 10 9.01 13.74 -5.75
C ILE A 10 7.78 14.10 -6.59
N CYS A 11 6.88 13.13 -6.76
CA CYS A 11 5.65 13.28 -7.53
C CYS A 11 4.52 13.91 -6.70
N ASP A 12 4.43 13.55 -5.42
CA ASP A 12 3.43 14.08 -4.49
C ASP A 12 3.87 13.90 -3.03
N PHE A 13 3.34 14.68 -2.10
CA PHE A 13 3.57 14.50 -0.68
C PHE A 13 2.39 14.98 0.17
N LEU A 14 2.30 14.41 1.36
CA LEU A 14 1.28 14.73 2.35
C LEU A 14 1.96 14.97 3.68
N LEU A 15 1.62 16.08 4.33
CA LEU A 15 2.11 16.41 5.67
C LEU A 15 1.25 15.72 6.73
N TYR A 16 1.90 14.97 7.62
CA TYR A 16 1.20 14.36 8.75
C TYR A 16 0.97 15.37 9.87
N THR A 17 -0.29 15.75 10.06
CA THR A 17 -0.73 16.73 11.08
C THR A 17 -1.42 16.09 12.28
N GLY A 18 -1.41 14.76 12.38
CA GLY A 18 -2.09 14.04 13.45
C GLY A 18 -3.55 13.71 13.13
N LYS A 19 -4.39 13.68 14.18
CA LYS A 19 -5.82 13.41 14.04
C LYS A 19 -6.49 14.55 13.28
N GLY A 20 -7.37 14.20 12.33
CA GLY A 20 -8.08 15.19 11.50
C GLY A 20 -7.30 15.62 10.25
N MET A 21 -6.21 14.93 9.90
CA MET A 21 -5.57 15.08 8.59
C MET A 21 -6.62 15.01 7.47
N SER A 22 -6.67 16.04 6.64
CA SER A 22 -7.56 16.11 5.49
C SER A 22 -7.03 15.23 4.37
N LEU A 23 -7.68 14.09 4.16
CA LEU A 23 -7.53 13.25 2.97
C LEU A 23 -8.66 13.55 1.98
N LEU A 24 -8.57 12.98 0.78
CA LEU A 24 -9.66 13.10 -0.19
C LEU A 24 -10.92 12.43 0.37
N PRO A 25 -12.09 13.09 0.35
CA PRO A 25 -13.30 12.57 0.99
C PRO A 25 -13.72 11.18 0.52
N GLU A 26 -13.46 10.85 -0.74
CA GLU A 26 -13.72 9.53 -1.34
C GLU A 26 -12.96 8.37 -0.66
N TYR A 27 -11.86 8.65 0.05
CA TYR A 27 -11.06 7.64 0.75
C TYR A 27 -11.27 7.65 2.27
N SER A 28 -12.19 8.46 2.79
CA SER A 28 -12.44 8.63 4.22
C SER A 28 -12.97 7.38 4.92
N SER A 29 -13.58 6.45 4.18
CA SER A 29 -14.09 5.18 4.70
C SER A 29 -13.02 4.10 4.89
N TYR A 30 -11.83 4.28 4.30
CA TYR A 30 -10.74 3.32 4.40
C TYR A 30 -9.89 3.54 5.66
N PRO A 31 -9.18 2.50 6.15
CA PRO A 31 -8.18 2.67 7.18
C PRO A 31 -7.13 3.72 6.78
N GLN A 32 -6.60 4.46 7.75
CA GLN A 32 -5.66 5.57 7.53
C GLN A 32 -4.50 5.20 6.60
N SER A 33 -3.89 4.02 6.79
CA SER A 33 -2.78 3.54 5.96
C SER A 33 -3.16 3.39 4.49
N THR A 34 -4.34 2.82 4.22
CA THR A 34 -4.88 2.64 2.87
C THR A 34 -5.27 3.98 2.26
N ALA A 35 -5.95 4.83 3.03
CA ALA A 35 -6.41 6.14 2.57
C ALA A 35 -5.24 7.07 2.19
N VAL A 36 -4.13 7.04 2.93
CA VAL A 36 -2.90 7.79 2.60
C VAL A 36 -2.31 7.34 1.26
N VAL A 37 -2.23 6.03 1.01
CA VAL A 37 -1.71 5.49 -0.27
C VAL A 37 -2.60 5.91 -1.43
N LEU A 38 -3.93 5.72 -1.31
CA LEU A 38 -4.88 6.09 -2.35
C LEU A 38 -4.88 7.59 -2.63
N HIS A 39 -4.73 8.43 -1.59
CA HIS A 39 -4.63 9.87 -1.73
C HIS A 39 -3.39 10.27 -2.55
N LEU A 40 -2.20 9.76 -2.17
CA LEU A 40 -0.96 10.06 -2.89
C LEU A 40 -0.99 9.56 -4.33
N LEU A 41 -1.66 8.44 -4.59
CA LEU A 41 -1.76 7.86 -5.92
C LEU A 41 -2.92 8.40 -6.75
N HIS A 42 -3.79 9.24 -6.20
CA HIS A 42 -5.07 9.61 -6.83
C HIS A 42 -4.93 9.97 -8.32
N LYS A 43 -3.92 10.77 -8.67
CA LYS A 43 -3.66 11.21 -10.06
C LYS A 43 -3.05 10.11 -10.96
N PHE A 44 -2.48 9.06 -10.37
CA PHE A 44 -1.73 7.99 -11.03
C PHE A 44 -2.51 6.67 -11.16
N LEU A 45 -3.63 6.53 -10.45
CA LEU A 45 -4.51 5.35 -10.55
C LEU A 45 -5.03 5.16 -11.98
N ASN A 46 -5.29 3.90 -12.35
CA ASN A 46 -5.78 3.46 -13.66
C ASN A 46 -4.82 3.64 -14.84
N ARG A 47 -3.52 3.90 -14.59
CA ARG A 47 -2.51 4.15 -15.64
C ARG A 47 -1.53 3.00 -15.87
N GLY A 48 -1.64 1.89 -15.13
CA GLY A 48 -0.72 0.76 -15.27
C GLY A 48 0.63 0.95 -14.58
N PHE A 49 0.71 1.87 -13.61
CA PHE A 49 1.92 2.04 -12.79
C PHE A 49 2.06 0.92 -11.76
N ARG A 50 3.27 0.81 -11.22
CA ARG A 50 3.60 -0.10 -10.13
C ARG A 50 4.15 0.69 -8.97
N ILE A 51 3.77 0.32 -7.76
CA ILE A 51 4.19 1.01 -6.55
C ILE A 51 4.92 0.05 -5.63
N THR A 52 5.88 0.58 -4.88
CA THR A 52 6.50 -0.14 -3.77
C THR A 52 6.21 0.64 -2.49
N VAL A 53 5.69 -0.03 -1.47
CA VAL A 53 5.33 0.59 -0.19
C VAL A 53 5.97 -0.12 1.00
N ASP A 54 6.12 0.61 2.09
CA ASP A 54 6.54 0.05 3.38
C ASP A 54 5.43 -0.82 4.01
N ASN A 55 5.84 -1.72 4.93
CA ASN A 55 4.93 -2.61 5.65
C ASN A 55 3.84 -1.91 6.47
N TYR A 56 4.04 -0.65 6.84
CA TYR A 56 3.03 0.15 7.51
C TYR A 56 1.84 0.48 6.60
N TYR A 57 2.07 0.55 5.29
CA TYR A 57 1.03 0.88 4.32
C TYR A 57 0.41 -0.36 3.67
N MET A 58 1.15 -1.47 3.62
CA MET A 58 0.71 -2.71 2.98
C MET A 58 -0.43 -3.42 3.73
N SER A 59 -1.45 -3.88 2.98
CA SER A 59 -2.46 -4.85 3.42
C SER A 59 -3.00 -5.64 2.22
N PRO A 60 -3.53 -6.87 2.42
CA PRO A 60 -4.21 -7.62 1.34
C PRO A 60 -5.33 -6.82 0.68
N SER A 61 -6.19 -6.20 1.51
CA SER A 61 -7.28 -5.34 1.04
C SER A 61 -6.84 -4.14 0.20
N LEU A 62 -5.69 -3.52 0.50
CA LEU A 62 -5.13 -2.45 -0.34
C LEU A 62 -4.69 -3.01 -1.69
N ALA A 63 -4.09 -4.20 -1.73
CA ALA A 63 -3.68 -4.83 -2.98
C ALA A 63 -4.88 -5.10 -3.90
N ASP A 64 -5.97 -5.64 -3.35
CA ASP A 64 -7.20 -5.88 -4.11
C ASP A 64 -7.76 -4.58 -4.73
N ILE A 65 -7.79 -3.49 -3.96
CA ILE A 65 -8.26 -2.19 -4.44
C ILE A 65 -7.37 -1.66 -5.57
N LEU A 66 -6.05 -1.77 -5.44
CA LEU A 66 -5.11 -1.23 -6.42
C LEU A 66 -5.10 -2.03 -7.72
N VAL A 67 -5.22 -3.36 -7.64
CA VAL A 67 -5.35 -4.23 -8.82
C VAL A 67 -6.61 -3.85 -9.62
N GLN A 68 -7.74 -3.62 -8.96
CA GLN A 68 -8.96 -3.14 -9.62
C GLN A 68 -8.76 -1.76 -10.28
N LYS A 69 -7.83 -0.95 -9.77
CA LYS A 69 -7.42 0.35 -10.31
C LYS A 69 -6.18 0.28 -11.21
N LYS A 70 -5.91 -0.88 -11.83
CA LYS A 70 -4.79 -1.11 -12.76
C LYS A 70 -3.44 -0.61 -12.20
N THR A 71 -3.17 -0.90 -10.93
CA THR A 71 -1.94 -0.51 -10.24
C THR A 71 -1.40 -1.72 -9.50
N ASP A 72 -0.20 -2.19 -9.89
CA ASP A 72 0.46 -3.27 -9.16
C ASP A 72 1.11 -2.71 -7.88
N ILE A 73 1.16 -3.52 -6.83
CA ILE A 73 1.77 -3.16 -5.55
C ILE A 73 2.80 -4.20 -5.12
N TYR A 74 3.95 -3.71 -4.66
CA TYR A 74 4.98 -4.47 -4.01
C TYR A 74 5.24 -3.91 -2.61
N GLY A 75 5.71 -4.76 -1.72
CA GLY A 75 6.06 -4.34 -0.38
C GLY A 75 6.28 -5.53 0.53
N THR A 76 6.73 -5.25 1.73
CA THR A 76 6.71 -6.24 2.81
C THR A 76 5.41 -6.10 3.57
N LEU A 77 4.98 -7.16 4.24
CA LEU A 77 3.75 -7.18 5.03
C LEU A 77 4.07 -7.64 6.44
N ARG A 78 3.52 -6.98 7.46
CA ARG A 78 3.66 -7.45 8.84
C ARG A 78 2.83 -8.71 9.04
N SER A 79 3.38 -9.71 9.72
CA SER A 79 2.74 -11.00 9.98
C SER A 79 1.45 -10.91 10.77
N ASN A 80 1.23 -9.82 11.51
CA ASN A 80 0.03 -9.56 12.30
C ASN A 80 -1.03 -8.70 11.57
N ARG A 81 -0.92 -8.54 10.25
CA ARG A 81 -1.94 -7.84 9.46
C ARG A 81 -3.23 -8.65 9.40
N LYS A 82 -4.35 -7.92 9.34
CA LYS A 82 -5.66 -8.52 9.11
C LYS A 82 -5.72 -9.14 7.71
N ASP A 83 -6.63 -10.08 7.56
CA ASP A 83 -7.00 -10.70 6.28
C ASP A 83 -5.86 -11.52 5.63
N LEU A 84 -4.88 -11.92 6.43
CA LEU A 84 -3.84 -12.84 6.01
C LEU A 84 -4.36 -14.29 6.02
N PRO A 85 -3.96 -15.13 5.04
CA PRO A 85 -4.29 -16.55 5.04
C PRO A 85 -3.83 -17.25 6.33
N PRO A 86 -4.59 -18.26 6.80
CA PRO A 86 -4.19 -19.03 7.97
C PRO A 86 -2.82 -19.69 7.75
N GLY A 87 -1.93 -19.55 8.72
CA GLY A 87 -0.57 -20.09 8.64
C GLY A 87 0.44 -19.23 7.85
N PHE A 88 0.07 -18.02 7.41
CA PHE A 88 0.98 -17.11 6.72
C PHE A 88 2.26 -16.79 7.53
N ALA A 89 2.11 -16.62 8.85
CA ALA A 89 3.19 -16.27 9.77
C ALA A 89 3.99 -17.47 10.31
N LYS A 90 3.79 -18.69 9.78
CA LYS A 90 4.55 -19.86 10.23
C LYS A 90 6.02 -19.72 9.81
N GLU A 91 6.92 -20.07 10.72
CA GLU A 91 8.34 -20.18 10.40
C GLU A 91 8.54 -21.21 9.29
N LYS A 92 9.46 -20.89 8.37
CA LYS A 92 9.85 -21.74 7.25
C LYS A 92 11.31 -22.09 7.39
N GLU A 93 11.70 -23.23 6.84
CA GLU A 93 13.12 -23.56 6.72
C GLU A 93 13.82 -22.59 5.77
N LYS A 94 15.10 -22.36 6.01
CA LYS A 94 15.92 -21.46 5.19
C LYS A 94 15.92 -21.93 3.74
N GLY A 95 15.51 -21.04 2.82
CA GLY A 95 15.44 -21.31 1.39
C GLY A 95 14.07 -21.71 0.87
N GLN A 96 13.07 -21.92 1.74
CA GLN A 96 11.70 -22.22 1.31
C GLN A 96 10.88 -20.94 1.03
N CYS A 97 10.06 -20.99 -0.02
CA CYS A 97 9.10 -19.95 -0.38
C CYS A 97 7.69 -20.56 -0.51
N ILE A 98 6.65 -19.80 -0.14
CA ILE A 98 5.25 -20.17 -0.37
C ILE A 98 4.60 -19.00 -1.08
N ALA A 99 3.94 -19.26 -2.19
CA ALA A 99 3.14 -18.30 -2.94
C ALA A 99 1.65 -18.62 -2.73
N TYR A 100 0.83 -17.59 -2.74
CA TYR A 100 -0.63 -17.65 -2.60
C TYR A 100 -1.27 -17.01 -3.82
#